data_AF-E4KNR0-F1
#
_entry.id   AF-E4KNR0-F1
#
_cell.length_a   1.000
_cell.length_b   1.000
_cell.length_c   1.000
_cell.angle_alpha   90.00
_cell.angle_beta   90.00
_cell.angle_gamma   90.00
#
_symmetry.space_group_name_H-M   'P 1'
#
loop_
_entity.id
_entity.type
_entity.pdbx_description
1 polymer ?
#
loop_
_entity_poly.entity_id
_entity_poly.type
_entity_poly.pdbx_seq_one_letter_code
_entity_poly.pdbx_strand_id
1 'polypeptide(L)' 'MGVAQLANKYQVPLIGIAGHLGQDLIPLYRAGFTALFSINPRPQSLAHALNLGPKNLETLAYNLSRLLTKTTH' A
#
# COMPACT_ATOMS: atom_id res chain seq x y z
N MET A 1 -8.83 -6.91 8.81
CA MET A 1 -8.21 -6.01 9.80
C MET A 1 -7.17 -6.68 10.72
N GLY A 2 -6.87 -7.98 10.57
CA GLY A 2 -5.96 -8.68 11.50
C GLY A 2 -4.53 -8.12 11.53
N VAL A 3 -3.92 -7.88 10.37
CA VAL A 3 -2.55 -7.31 10.31
C VAL A 3 -2.48 -5.91 10.93
N ALA A 4 -3.50 -5.09 10.75
CA ALA A 4 -3.56 -3.73 11.32
C ALA A 4 -3.65 -3.73 12.85
N GLN A 5 -4.46 -4.63 13.42
CA GLN A 5 -4.51 -4.83 14.87
C GLN A 5 -3.16 -5.29 15.42
N LEU A 6 -2.48 -6.20 14.72
CA LEU A 6 -1.15 -6.67 15.13
C LEU A 6 -0.11 -5.55 15.06
N ALA A 7 -0.07 -4.79 13.96
CA ALA A 7 0.85 -3.67 13.80
C ALA A 7 0.65 -2.61 14.89
N ASN A 8 -0.61 -2.27 15.20
CA ASN A 8 -0.94 -1.36 16.30
C ASN A 8 -0.45 -1.89 17.65
N LYS A 9 -0.64 -3.19 17.94
CA LYS A 9 -0.18 -3.81 19.19
C LYS A 9 1.33 -3.65 19.39
N TYR A 10 2.11 -3.75 18.31
CA TYR A 10 3.57 -3.59 18.35
C TYR A 10 4.05 -2.17 18.02
N GLN A 11 3.12 -1.22 17.81
CA GLN A 11 3.41 0.16 17.46
C GLN A 11 4.34 0.33 16.25
N VAL A 12 4.23 -0.56 15.26
CA VAL A 12 5.01 -0.50 14.03
C VAL A 12 4.19 0.14 12.91
N PRO A 13 4.81 0.96 12.03
CA PRO A 13 4.10 1.54 10.90
C PRO A 13 3.62 0.45 9.94
N LEU A 14 2.38 0.60 9.44
CA LEU A 14 1.76 -0.33 8.51
C LEU A 14 1.44 0.36 7.20
N ILE A 15 2.08 -0.07 6.12
CA ILE A 15 1.79 0.38 4.76
C ILE A 15 0.95 -0.69 4.06
N GLY A 16 -0.25 -0.31 3.62
CA GLY A 16 -1.12 -1.18 2.82
C GLY A 16 -0.93 -0.93 1.32
N ILE A 17 -0.84 -2.02 0.55
CA ILE A 17 -0.71 -1.97 -0.90
C ILE A 17 -1.84 -2.79 -1.52
N ALA A 18 -2.58 -2.20 -2.46
CA ALA A 18 -3.74 -2.82 -3.08
C ALA A 18 -3.79 -2.59 -4.60
N GLY A 19 -4.55 -3.42 -5.31
CA GLY A 19 -4.87 -3.21 -6.74
C GLY A 19 -5.74 -1.99 -6.99
N HIS A 20 -6.65 -1.70 -6.06
CA HIS A 20 -7.56 -0.56 -6.12
C HIS A 20 -7.83 -0.10 -4.69
N LEU A 21 -7.89 1.23 -4.51
CA LEU A 21 -8.30 1.85 -3.26
C LEU A 21 -9.73 2.35 -3.44
N GLY A 22 -10.61 2.02 -2.49
CA GLY A 22 -11.97 2.53 -2.47
C GLY A 22 -12.02 4.04 -2.19
N GLN A 23 -13.21 4.63 -2.30
CA GLN A 23 -13.41 6.07 -2.13
C GLN A 23 -13.18 6.55 -0.69
N ASP A 24 -13.52 5.73 0.31
CA ASP A 24 -13.31 6.05 1.72
C ASP A 24 -12.25 5.15 2.33
N LEU A 25 -11.16 5.78 2.79
CA LEU A 25 -10.03 5.12 3.45
C LEU A 25 -9.99 5.44 4.95
N ILE A 26 -10.86 6.32 5.46
CA ILE A 26 -10.90 6.71 6.87
C ILE A 26 -11.01 5.49 7.81
N PRO A 27 -11.86 4.49 7.54
CA PRO A 27 -11.94 3.30 8.40
C PRO A 27 -10.64 2.50 8.45
N LEU A 28 -9.86 2.48 7.36
CA LEU A 28 -8.58 1.79 7.31
C LEU A 28 -7.50 2.54 8.11
N TYR A 29 -7.46 3.86 8.02
CA TYR A 29 -6.57 4.66 8.87
C TYR A 29 -6.92 4.50 10.35
N ARG A 30 -8.20 4.52 10.73
CA ARG A 30 -8.65 4.22 12.10
C ARG A 30 -8.27 2.81 12.56
N ALA A 31 -8.21 1.86 11.63
CA ALA A 31 -7.82 0.49 11.94
C ALA A 31 -6.30 0.32 12.17
N GLY A 32 -5.47 1.32 11.89
CA GLY A 32 -4.02 1.28 12.14
C GLY A 32 -3.12 1.34 10.91
N PHE A 33 -3.67 1.58 9.72
CA PHE A 33 -2.82 1.82 8.55
C PHE A 33 -2.15 3.19 8.65
N THR A 34 -0.84 3.24 8.43
CA THR A 34 -0.05 4.48 8.34
C THR A 34 -0.19 5.13 6.96
N ALA A 35 -0.19 4.30 5.90
CA ALA A 35 -0.34 4.75 4.53
C ALA A 35 -0.96 3.66 3.67
N LEU A 36 -1.62 4.07 2.58
CA LEU A 36 -2.29 3.18 1.62
C LEU A 36 -1.92 3.58 0.19
N PHE A 37 -1.54 2.60 -0.62
CA PHE A 37 -1.14 2.82 -2.01
C PHE A 37 -1.84 1.84 -2.96
N SER A 38 -2.20 2.36 -4.14
CA SER A 38 -2.62 1.54 -5.28
C SER A 38 -1.39 1.18 -6.12
N ILE A 39 -1.26 -0.08 -6.53
CA ILE A 39 -0.22 -0.46 -7.50
C ILE A 39 -0.56 0.01 -8.92
N ASN A 40 -1.84 0.22 -9.23
CA ASN A 40 -2.25 0.63 -10.56
C ASN A 40 -2.03 2.14 -10.75
N PRO A 41 -1.18 2.56 -11.71
CA PRO A 41 -0.82 3.97 -11.89
C PRO A 41 -1.90 4.79 -12.60
N ARG A 42 -2.84 4.10 -13.27
CA ARG A 42 -3.94 4.71 -14.02
C ARG A 42 -5.14 3.75 -14.09
N PRO A 43 -6.35 4.28 -14.34
CA PRO A 43 -7.49 3.47 -14.74
C PRO A 43 -7.15 2.64 -15.97
N GLN A 44 -7.45 1.34 -15.92
CA GLN A 44 -7.16 0.38 -16.98
C GLN A 44 -8.12 -0.81 -16.88
N SER A 45 -8.18 -1.63 -17.92
CA SER A 45 -8.98 -2.85 -17.87
C SER A 45 -8.39 -3.87 -16.88
N LEU A 46 -9.25 -4.74 -16.34
CA LEU A 46 -8.83 -5.78 -15.40
C LEU A 46 -7.74 -6.68 -15.98
N ALA A 47 -7.85 -7.08 -17.25
CA ALA A 47 -6.85 -7.92 -17.91
C ALA A 47 -5.46 -7.25 -17.93
N HIS A 48 -5.41 -5.94 -18.23
CA HIS A 48 -4.15 -5.19 -18.17
C HIS A 48 -3.63 -5.05 -16.73
N ALA A 49 -4.50 -4.77 -15.76
CA ALA A 49 -4.12 -4.65 -14.36
C ALA A 49 -3.53 -5.96 -13.80
N LEU A 50 -4.11 -7.10 -14.17
CA LEU A 50 -3.61 -8.43 -13.77
C LEU A 50 -2.26 -8.73 -14.43
N ASN A 51 -2.13 -8.46 -15.73
CA ASN A 51 -0.88 -8.69 -16.47
C ASN A 51 0.27 -7.81 -15.96
N LEU A 52 0.00 -6.53 -15.67
CA LEU A 52 1.01 -5.58 -15.18
C LEU A 52 1.19 -5.60 -13.66
N GLY A 53 0.32 -6.29 -12.91
CA GLY A 53 0.28 -6.30 -11.46
C GLY A 53 1.64 -6.57 -10.80
N PRO A 54 2.37 -7.65 -11.17
CA PRO A 54 3.68 -7.95 -10.61
C PRO A 54 4.70 -6.81 -10.80
N LYS A 55 4.81 -6.28 -12.03
CA LYS A 55 5.74 -5.19 -12.36
C LYS A 55 5.38 -3.89 -11.62
N ASN A 56 4.09 -3.60 -11.53
CA ASN A 56 3.58 -2.43 -10.82
C ASN A 56 3.87 -2.52 -9.32
N LEU A 57 3.67 -3.69 -8.72
CA LEU A 57 3.99 -3.95 -7.32
C LEU A 57 5.49 -3.79 -7.04
N GLU A 58 6.35 -4.37 -7.88
CA GLU A 58 7.80 -4.25 -7.76
C GLU A 58 8.25 -2.79 -7.83
N THR A 59 7.72 -2.05 -8.81
CA THR A 59 8.05 -0.63 -8.98
C THR A 59 7.63 0.20 -7.76
N LEU A 60 6.41 -0.04 -7.24
CA LEU A 60 5.94 0.64 -6.03
C LEU A 60 6.80 0.31 -4.81
N ALA A 61 7.13 -0.97 -4.61
CA ALA A 61 7.97 -1.41 -3.50
C ALA A 61 9.38 -0.80 -3.56
N TYR A 62 9.96 -0.73 -4.76
CA TYR A 62 11.24 -0.05 -5.00
C TYR A 62 11.18 1.45 -4.65
N ASN A 63 10.11 2.13 -5.07
CA ASN A 63 9.96 3.56 -4.75
C ASN A 63 9.75 3.80 -3.25
N LEU A 64 8.97 2.94 -2.58
CA LEU A 64 8.80 3.00 -1.12
C LEU A 64 10.13 2.75 -0.39
N SER A 65 10.92 1.75 -0.81
CA SER A 65 12.21 1.47 -0.18
C SER A 65 13.19 2.64 -0.36
N ARG A 66 13.20 3.27 -1.54
CA ARG A 66 13.97 4.49 -1.83
C ARG A 66 13.56 5.66 -0.93
N LEU A 67 12.27 5.79 -0.60
CA LEU A 67 11.79 6.81 0.33
C LEU A 67 12.25 6.49 1.76
N LEU A 68 11.99 5.27 2.24
CA LEU A 68 12.31 4.84 3.61
C LEU A 68 13.82 4.94 3.91
N THR A 69 14.67 4.58 2.95
CA THR A 69 16.13 4.68 3.10
C THR A 69 16.66 6.12 3.15
N LYS A 70 15.90 7.09 2.62
CA LYS A 70 16.26 8.52 2.67
C LYS A 70 15.73 9.26 3.90
N THR A 71 14.66 8.74 4.52
CA THR A 71 14.00 9.40 5.65
C THR A 71 14.44 8.84 7.01
N THR A 72 15.13 7.70 7.02
CA THR A 72 15.71 7.12 8.24
C THR A 72 17.04 7.82 8.54
N HIS A 73 17.01 8.81 9.43
CA HIS A 73 18.18 9.45 10.06
C HIS A 73 18.38 8.93 11.48
#